data_AF-A0A645IA13-F1
#
_entry.id   AF-A0A645IA13-F1
#
_cell.length_a   1.000
_cell.length_b   1.000
_cell.length_c   1.000
_cell.angle_alpha   90.00
_cell.angle_beta   90.00
_cell.angle_gamma   90.00
#
_symmetry.space_group_name_H-M   'P 1'
#
loop_
_entity.id
_entity.type
_entity.pdbx_description
1 polymer ?
#
loop_
_entity_poly.entity_id
_entity_poly.type
_entity_poly.pdbx_seq_one_letter_code
_entity_poly.pdbx_strand_id
1 'polypeptide(L)'
;MADWPDLALPDAQRKLLYESIRRMLSDQVYDVIRHSQAGIEQAAVRSVQEVRQHGRTLIGFSEEMKAQSQVLKQFLFRQLYRHPRVMQTMDSAQQVVKELFAAYMVEPERMKPRFVQRAHIVTTLHERARVVADFIAGMTDRYAAREHERITGLRLLGEA
;
A
#
# COMPACT_ATOMS: atom_id res chain seq x y z
N MET A 1 -0.07 -20.34 -26.25
CA MET A 1 -1.50 -20.43 -26.59
C MET A 1 -1.77 -21.34 -27.79
N ALA A 2 -0.83 -21.50 -28.73
CA ALA A 2 -0.98 -22.45 -29.84
C ALA A 2 -1.06 -23.93 -29.39
N ASP A 3 -0.38 -24.28 -28.28
CA ASP A 3 -0.30 -25.68 -27.81
C ASP A 3 -1.43 -26.12 -26.87
N TRP A 4 -2.27 -25.19 -26.40
CA TRP A 4 -3.33 -25.47 -25.42
C TRP A 4 -4.60 -24.63 -25.71
N PRO A 5 -5.34 -24.96 -26.79
CA PRO A 5 -6.47 -24.16 -27.27
C PRO A 5 -7.62 -24.08 -26.26
N ASP A 6 -7.80 -25.10 -25.42
CA ASP A 6 -8.87 -25.13 -24.40
C ASP A 6 -8.71 -24.07 -23.31
N LEU A 7 -7.48 -23.54 -23.13
CA LEU A 7 -7.21 -22.43 -22.20
C LEU A 7 -7.73 -21.08 -22.72
N ALA A 8 -8.12 -20.99 -23.99
CA ALA A 8 -8.75 -19.80 -24.56
C ALA A 8 -10.24 -19.67 -24.19
N LEU A 9 -10.88 -20.72 -23.68
CA LEU A 9 -12.27 -20.70 -23.23
C LEU A 9 -12.43 -19.78 -22.00
N PRO A 10 -13.52 -18.99 -21.88
CA PRO A 10 -13.69 -18.01 -20.80
C PRO A 10 -13.50 -18.57 -19.37
N ASP A 11 -14.05 -19.77 -19.09
CA ASP A 11 -13.89 -20.43 -17.79
C ASP A 11 -12.46 -20.91 -17.54
N ALA A 12 -11.76 -21.31 -18.61
CA ALA A 12 -10.38 -21.73 -18.55
C ALA A 12 -9.42 -20.54 -18.39
N GLN A 13 -9.73 -19.37 -18.95
CA GLN A 13 -8.95 -18.15 -18.78
C GLN A 13 -8.90 -17.71 -17.31
N ARG A 14 -10.04 -17.73 -16.60
CA ARG A 14 -10.07 -17.39 -15.17
C ARG A 14 -9.28 -18.39 -14.33
N LYS A 15 -9.41 -19.69 -14.61
CA LYS A 15 -8.63 -20.75 -13.94
C LYS A 15 -7.14 -20.59 -14.20
N LEU A 16 -6.77 -20.29 -15.45
CA LEU A 16 -5.39 -20.04 -15.85
C LEU A 16 -4.80 -18.84 -15.11
N LEU A 17 -5.54 -17.73 -15.00
CA LEU A 17 -5.11 -16.55 -14.24
C LEU A 17 -4.83 -16.91 -12.78
N TYR A 18 -5.78 -17.56 -12.12
CA TYR A 18 -5.63 -17.93 -10.70
C TYR A 18 -4.49 -18.92 -10.48
N GLU A 19 -4.35 -19.93 -11.34
CA GLU A 19 -3.28 -20.91 -11.21
C GLU A 19 -1.91 -20.29 -11.51
N SER A 20 -1.83 -19.36 -12.46
CA SER A 20 -0.60 -18.59 -12.73
C SER A 20 -0.20 -17.77 -11.51
N ILE A 21 -1.14 -17.00 -10.94
CA ILE A 21 -0.88 -16.21 -9.72
C ILE A 21 -0.45 -17.13 -8.56
N ARG A 22 -1.16 -18.24 -8.36
CA ARG A 22 -0.87 -19.21 -7.29
C ARG A 22 0.55 -19.78 -7.40
N ARG A 23 0.96 -20.19 -8.60
CA ARG A 23 2.31 -20.71 -8.85
C ARG A 23 3.37 -19.64 -8.65
N MET A 24 3.18 -18.44 -9.22
CA MET A 24 4.10 -17.32 -9.02
C MET A 24 4.28 -16.95 -7.54
N LEU A 25 3.21 -16.96 -6.76
CA LEU A 25 3.28 -16.73 -5.31
C LEU A 25 3.99 -17.87 -4.59
N SER A 26 3.71 -19.12 -4.97
CA SER A 26 4.35 -20.30 -4.39
C SER A 26 5.86 -20.27 -4.63
N ASP A 27 6.30 -19.97 -5.84
CA ASP A 27 7.72 -19.87 -6.20
C ASP A 27 8.42 -18.77 -5.38
N GLN A 28 7.80 -17.60 -5.24
CA GLN A 28 8.30 -16.51 -4.39
C GLN A 28 8.40 -16.92 -2.92
N VAL A 29 7.36 -17.56 -2.37
CA VAL A 29 7.34 -18.01 -0.97
C VAL A 29 8.43 -19.04 -0.70
N TYR A 30 8.58 -20.04 -1.57
CA TYR A 30 9.61 -21.06 -1.37
C TYR A 30 11.02 -20.52 -1.58
N ASP A 31 11.21 -19.57 -2.50
CA ASP A 31 12.50 -18.90 -2.69
C ASP A 31 12.92 -18.10 -1.45
N VAL A 32 12.05 -17.21 -0.93
CA VAL A 32 12.39 -16.39 0.25
C VAL A 32 12.70 -17.27 1.45
N ILE A 33 11.96 -18.36 1.67
CA ILE A 33 12.21 -19.29 2.77
C ILE A 33 13.60 -19.91 2.62
N ARG A 34 13.89 -20.55 1.47
CA ARG A 34 15.17 -21.23 1.26
C ARG A 34 16.36 -20.28 1.30
N HIS A 35 16.26 -19.14 0.60
CA HIS A 35 17.34 -18.17 0.53
C HIS A 35 17.63 -17.55 1.91
N SER A 36 16.57 -17.21 2.66
CA SER A 36 16.72 -16.65 4.00
C SER A 36 17.28 -17.68 4.99
N GLN A 37 16.84 -18.94 4.93
CA GLN A 37 17.39 -20.02 5.76
C GLN A 37 18.90 -20.18 5.55
N ALA A 38 19.34 -20.28 4.29
CA ALA A 38 20.76 -20.36 3.97
C ALA A 38 21.53 -19.11 4.44
N GLY A 39 20.95 -17.91 4.29
CA GLY A 39 21.56 -16.66 4.74
C GLY A 39 21.73 -16.59 6.27
N ILE A 40 20.76 -17.12 7.03
CA ILE A 40 20.80 -17.20 8.49
C ILE A 40 21.83 -18.25 8.95
N GLU A 41 21.84 -19.43 8.33
CA GLU A 41 22.82 -20.48 8.64
C GLU A 41 24.26 -20.00 8.41
N GLN A 42 24.51 -19.33 7.28
CA GLN A 42 25.81 -18.75 6.97
C GLN A 42 26.19 -17.59 7.90
N ALA A 43 25.21 -16.83 8.39
CA ALA A 43 25.45 -15.76 9.35
C ALA A 43 25.81 -16.29 10.74
N ALA A 44 25.43 -17.55 11.05
CA ALA A 44 25.67 -18.23 12.32
C ALA A 44 25.22 -17.44 13.56
N VAL A 45 24.24 -16.55 13.40
CA VAL A 45 23.67 -15.72 14.46
C VAL A 45 22.86 -16.58 15.44
N ARG A 46 23.05 -16.34 16.74
CA ARG A 46 22.43 -17.10 17.83
C ARG A 46 21.54 -16.26 18.73
N SER A 47 21.50 -14.95 18.50
CA SER A 47 20.68 -14.02 19.26
C SER A 47 20.08 -12.92 18.38
N VAL A 48 18.98 -12.34 18.85
CA VAL A 48 18.36 -11.17 18.19
C VAL A 48 19.33 -9.98 18.13
N GLN A 49 20.21 -9.85 19.13
CA GLN A 49 21.20 -8.80 19.14
C GLN A 49 22.24 -8.98 18.03
N GLU A 50 22.72 -10.21 17.81
CA GLU A 50 23.62 -10.52 16.70
C GLU A 50 22.96 -10.25 15.35
N VAL A 51 21.68 -10.60 15.17
CA VAL A 51 20.93 -10.26 13.94
C VAL A 51 20.96 -8.76 13.66
N ARG A 52 20.74 -7.92 14.69
CA ARG A 52 20.76 -6.46 14.54
C ARG A 52 22.15 -5.92 14.22
N GLN A 53 23.19 -6.56 14.76
CA GLN A 53 24.59 -6.17 14.58
C GLN A 53 25.23 -6.75 13.32
N HIS A 54 24.58 -7.72 12.66
CA HIS A 54 25.12 -8.47 11.51
C HIS A 54 25.41 -7.60 10.26
N GLY A 55 24.83 -6.39 10.18
CA GLY A 55 25.14 -5.42 9.13
C GLY A 55 24.55 -5.72 7.74
N ARG A 56 23.87 -6.86 7.56
CA ARG A 56 23.13 -7.20 6.33
C ARG A 56 21.74 -7.75 6.64
N THR A 57 20.80 -7.54 5.73
CA THR A 57 19.47 -8.15 5.79
C THR A 57 19.57 -9.66 5.57
N LEU A 58 19.03 -10.45 6.49
CA LEU A 58 19.04 -11.92 6.41
C LEU A 58 17.79 -12.52 5.76
N ILE A 59 16.73 -11.72 5.61
CA ILE A 59 15.47 -12.14 5.00
C ILE A 59 15.35 -11.50 3.62
N GLY A 60 15.26 -12.31 2.58
CA GLY A 60 15.17 -11.80 1.23
C GLY A 60 15.00 -12.87 0.17
N PHE A 61 14.68 -12.42 -1.04
CA PHE A 61 14.72 -13.26 -2.22
C PHE A 61 16.16 -13.53 -2.65
N SER A 62 16.37 -14.65 -3.32
CA SER A 62 17.58 -14.86 -4.12
C SER A 62 17.73 -13.75 -5.16
N GLU A 63 18.95 -13.53 -5.67
CA GLU A 63 19.17 -12.50 -6.71
C GLU A 63 18.38 -12.80 -7.99
N GLU A 64 18.18 -14.09 -8.33
CA GLU A 64 17.33 -14.49 -9.46
C GLU A 64 15.87 -14.11 -9.24
N MET A 65 15.29 -14.52 -8.11
CA MET A 65 13.89 -14.20 -7.80
C MET A 65 13.67 -12.70 -7.65
N LYS A 66 14.65 -11.96 -7.12
CA LYS A 66 14.62 -10.50 -7.03
C LYS A 66 14.59 -9.85 -8.41
N ALA A 67 15.40 -10.33 -9.37
CA ALA A 67 15.37 -9.86 -10.74
C ALA A 67 14.00 -10.11 -11.40
N GLN A 68 13.44 -11.32 -11.24
CA GLN A 68 12.11 -11.66 -11.76
C GLN A 68 10.99 -10.81 -11.11
N SER A 69 11.04 -10.63 -9.78
CA SER A 69 10.11 -9.77 -9.03
C SER A 69 10.18 -8.31 -9.50
N GLN A 70 11.38 -7.82 -9.83
CA GLN A 70 11.57 -6.48 -10.36
C GLN A 70 10.90 -6.31 -11.72
N VAL A 71 11.01 -7.28 -12.62
CA VAL A 71 10.31 -7.28 -13.92
C VAL A 71 8.79 -7.22 -13.72
N LEU A 72 8.25 -8.06 -12.82
CA LEU A 72 6.82 -8.06 -12.49
C LEU A 72 6.37 -6.70 -11.94
N LYS A 73 7.13 -6.12 -11.00
CA LYS A 73 6.81 -4.79 -10.44
C LYS A 73 6.81 -3.70 -11.52
N GLN A 74 7.77 -3.71 -12.43
CA GLN A 74 7.81 -2.75 -13.54
C GLN A 74 6.64 -2.93 -14.51
N PHE A 75 6.23 -4.17 -14.77
CA PHE A 75 5.04 -4.47 -15.55
C PHE A 75 3.78 -3.92 -14.88
N LEU A 76 3.54 -4.27 -13.61
CA LEU A 76 2.38 -3.81 -12.84
C LEU A 76 2.37 -2.28 -12.69
N PHE A 77 3.53 -1.65 -12.50
CA PHE A 77 3.62 -0.19 -12.45
C PHE A 77 3.10 0.47 -13.72
N ARG A 78 3.52 -0.04 -14.89
CA ARG A 78 3.10 0.52 -16.18
C ARG A 78 1.65 0.21 -16.52
N GLN A 79 1.21 -1.03 -16.28
CA GLN A 79 -0.07 -1.52 -16.80
C GLN A 79 -1.23 -1.38 -15.81
N LEU A 80 -0.96 -1.44 -14.50
CA LEU A 80 -1.98 -1.38 -13.46
C LEU A 80 -1.98 -0.02 -12.77
N TYR A 81 -0.87 0.36 -12.12
CA TYR A 81 -0.84 1.55 -11.28
C TYR A 81 -0.90 2.87 -12.06
N ARG A 82 -0.38 2.89 -13.30
CA ARG A 82 -0.45 4.04 -14.22
C ARG A 82 -1.64 4.01 -15.17
N HIS A 83 -2.55 3.05 -15.00
CA HIS A 83 -3.75 2.98 -15.83
C HIS A 83 -4.61 4.25 -15.65
N PRO A 84 -5.15 4.87 -16.73
CA PRO A 84 -5.87 6.14 -16.64
C PRO A 84 -6.99 6.16 -15.60
N ARG A 85 -7.77 5.06 -15.48
CA ARG A 85 -8.81 4.94 -14.44
C ARG A 85 -8.25 5.00 -13.02
N VAL A 86 -7.10 4.35 -12.77
CA VAL A 86 -6.45 4.38 -11.45
C VAL A 86 -5.93 5.78 -11.16
N MET A 87 -5.29 6.41 -12.14
CA MET A 87 -4.76 7.77 -12.01
C MET A 87 -5.88 8.77 -11.70
N GLN A 88 -7.02 8.71 -12.40
CA GLN A 88 -8.17 9.57 -12.13
C GLN A 88 -8.70 9.42 -10.69
N THR A 89 -8.86 8.18 -10.20
CA THR A 89 -9.26 7.95 -8.81
C THR A 89 -8.21 8.47 -7.83
N MET A 90 -6.92 8.31 -8.13
CA MET A 90 -5.83 8.83 -7.30
C MET A 90 -5.83 10.36 -7.25
N ASP A 91 -6.11 11.05 -8.36
CA ASP A 91 -6.20 12.51 -8.40
C ASP A 91 -7.35 13.02 -7.52
N SER A 92 -8.53 12.39 -7.60
CA SER A 92 -9.65 12.67 -6.69
C SER A 92 -9.28 12.43 -5.23
N ALA A 93 -8.61 11.31 -4.93
CA ALA A 93 -8.21 10.98 -3.56
C ALA A 93 -7.18 11.99 -3.01
N GLN A 94 -6.23 12.43 -3.83
CA GLN A 94 -5.29 13.49 -3.45
C GLN A 94 -6.01 14.81 -3.16
N GLN A 95 -7.02 15.17 -3.96
CA GLN A 95 -7.80 16.38 -3.72
C GLN A 95 -8.56 16.30 -2.38
N VAL A 96 -9.22 15.16 -2.12
CA VAL A 96 -9.92 14.91 -0.86
C VAL A 96 -8.99 15.09 0.34
N VAL A 97 -7.81 14.48 0.32
CA VAL A 97 -6.84 14.58 1.42
C VAL A 97 -6.35 16.01 1.61
N LYS A 98 -6.04 16.73 0.53
CA LYS A 98 -5.58 18.14 0.58
C LYS A 98 -6.64 19.05 1.19
N GLU A 99 -7.89 18.92 0.75
CA GLU A 99 -8.98 19.78 1.21
C GLU A 99 -9.39 19.45 2.65
N LEU A 100 -9.43 18.17 3.04
CA LEU A 100 -9.63 17.77 4.44
C LEU A 100 -8.52 18.33 5.34
N PHE A 101 -7.26 18.22 4.91
CA PHE A 101 -6.13 18.75 5.67
C PHE A 101 -6.24 20.27 5.86
N ALA A 102 -6.53 21.01 4.79
CA ALA A 102 -6.73 22.45 4.85
C ALA A 102 -7.89 22.81 5.79
N ALA A 103 -9.03 22.14 5.66
CA ALA A 103 -10.22 22.40 6.48
C ALA A 103 -9.94 22.18 7.98
N TYR A 104 -9.28 21.09 8.36
CA TYR A 104 -8.98 20.80 9.77
C TYR A 104 -7.83 21.62 10.35
N MET A 105 -6.94 22.17 9.51
CA MET A 105 -5.95 23.14 9.97
C MET A 105 -6.61 24.46 10.38
N VAL A 106 -7.67 24.87 9.66
CA VAL A 106 -8.42 26.10 9.94
C VAL A 106 -9.45 25.89 11.06
N GLU A 107 -10.21 24.80 11.00
CA GLU A 107 -11.28 24.47 11.96
C GLU A 107 -11.06 23.08 12.57
N PRO A 108 -10.11 22.94 13.52
CA PRO A 108 -9.84 21.67 14.21
C PRO A 108 -11.07 21.06 14.88
N GLU A 109 -12.05 21.88 15.27
CA GLU A 109 -13.30 21.51 15.93
C GLU A 109 -14.16 20.57 15.07
N ARG A 110 -13.92 20.51 13.76
CA ARG A 110 -14.58 19.58 12.85
C ARG A 110 -14.03 18.15 12.95
N MET A 111 -12.91 17.93 13.64
CA MET A 111 -12.35 16.60 13.88
C MET A 111 -13.09 15.84 14.99
N LYS A 112 -12.78 14.55 15.17
CA LYS A 112 -13.31 13.78 16.32
C LYS A 112 -12.79 14.36 17.65
N PRO A 113 -13.57 14.31 18.75
CA PRO A 113 -13.25 14.98 20.02
C PRO A 113 -11.82 14.75 20.55
N ARG A 114 -11.31 13.52 20.43
CA ARG A 114 -9.93 13.19 20.86
C ARG A 114 -8.85 13.99 20.11
N PHE A 115 -9.07 14.30 18.84
CA PHE A 115 -8.13 15.06 18.01
C PHE A 115 -8.32 16.56 18.17
N VAL A 116 -9.55 17.01 18.44
CA VAL A 116 -9.83 18.39 18.86
C VAL A 116 -9.03 18.73 20.11
N GLN A 117 -9.14 17.90 21.15
CA GLN A 117 -8.39 18.08 22.40
C GLN A 117 -6.87 18.11 22.17
N ARG A 118 -6.33 17.17 21.37
CA ARG A 118 -4.90 17.17 21.01
C ARG A 118 -4.49 18.43 20.25
N ALA A 119 -5.32 18.94 19.33
CA ALA A 119 -5.03 20.14 18.55
C ALA A 119 -5.06 21.43 19.39
N HIS A 120 -5.79 21.45 20.50
CA HIS A 120 -5.80 22.59 21.44
C HIS A 120 -4.63 22.59 22.43
N ILE A 121 -4.02 21.42 22.71
CA ILE A 121 -2.89 21.31 23.65
C ILE A 121 -1.57 21.72 22.99
N VAL A 122 -1.44 21.51 21.68
CA VAL A 122 -0.22 21.83 20.93
C VAL A 122 -0.09 23.34 20.68
N THR A 123 1.14 23.84 20.70
CA THR A 123 1.42 25.29 20.64
C THR A 123 1.97 25.73 19.29
N THR A 124 2.46 24.81 18.46
CA THR A 124 3.03 25.12 17.15
C THR A 124 2.13 24.68 15.99
N LEU A 125 2.27 25.37 14.85
CA LEU A 125 1.60 24.97 13.60
C LEU A 125 2.06 23.59 13.12
N HIS A 126 3.33 23.24 13.34
CA HIS A 126 3.87 21.94 12.94
C HIS A 126 3.23 20.78 13.72
N GLU A 127 3.09 20.94 15.04
CA GLU A 127 2.44 19.93 15.88
C GLU A 127 0.95 19.81 15.56
N ARG A 128 0.26 20.94 15.29
CA ARG A 128 -1.13 20.91 14.81
C ARG A 128 -1.26 20.15 13.49
N ALA A 129 -0.39 20.43 12.52
CA ALA A 129 -0.33 19.71 11.26
C ALA A 129 -0.14 18.20 11.46
N ARG A 130 0.68 17.79 12.45
CA ARG A 130 0.83 16.38 12.82
C ARG A 130 -0.46 15.77 13.35
N VAL A 131 -1.16 16.46 14.26
CA VAL A 131 -2.44 15.99 14.82
C VAL A 131 -3.49 15.82 13.71
N VAL A 132 -3.57 16.77 12.77
CA VAL A 132 -4.47 16.68 11.62
C VAL A 132 -4.07 15.53 10.68
N ALA A 133 -2.78 15.37 10.39
CA ALA A 133 -2.29 14.28 9.56
C ALA A 133 -2.58 12.90 10.17
N ASP A 134 -2.37 12.74 11.48
CA ASP A 134 -2.72 11.51 12.21
C ASP A 134 -4.22 11.23 12.16
N PHE A 135 -5.07 12.27 12.23
CA PHE A 135 -6.51 12.11 12.12
C PHE A 135 -6.93 11.61 10.74
N ILE A 136 -6.39 12.22 9.68
CA ILE A 136 -6.67 11.85 8.29
C ILE A 136 -6.14 10.44 7.99
N ALA A 137 -4.92 10.12 8.42
CA ALA A 137 -4.33 8.78 8.24
C ALA A 137 -5.11 7.68 8.97
N GLY A 138 -5.85 8.02 10.03
CA GLY A 138 -6.75 7.11 10.74
C GLY A 138 -8.14 6.94 10.10
N MET A 139 -8.42 7.61 8.98
CA MET A 139 -9.69 7.49 8.27
C MET A 139 -9.72 6.25 7.36
N THR A 140 -10.92 5.69 7.17
CA THR A 140 -11.16 4.77 6.05
C THR A 140 -11.54 5.59 4.82
N ASP A 141 -11.32 5.06 3.61
CA ASP A 141 -11.68 5.74 2.36
C ASP A 141 -13.14 6.21 2.35
N ARG A 142 -14.06 5.35 2.79
CA ARG A 142 -15.49 5.68 2.89
C ARG A 142 -15.76 6.80 3.89
N TYR A 143 -15.02 6.85 5.00
CA TYR A 143 -15.18 7.93 5.97
C TYR A 143 -14.60 9.24 5.43
N ALA A 144 -13.42 9.21 4.82
CA ALA A 144 -12.79 10.39 4.22
C ALA A 144 -13.66 10.99 3.11
N ALA A 145 -14.22 10.16 2.23
CA ALA A 145 -15.14 10.59 1.18
C ALA A 145 -16.38 11.30 1.74
N ARG A 146 -17.06 10.69 2.73
CA ARG A 146 -18.26 11.27 3.34
C ARG A 146 -17.96 12.58 4.08
N GLU A 147 -16.83 12.63 4.75
CA GLU A 147 -16.44 13.78 5.55
C GLU A 147 -16.01 14.97 4.66
N HIS A 148 -15.34 14.66 3.55
CA HIS A 148 -15.01 15.62 2.52
C HIS A 148 -16.27 16.21 1.87
N GLU A 149 -17.23 15.36 1.51
CA GLU A 149 -18.54 15.79 0.99
C GLU A 149 -19.30 16.64 2.02
N ARG A 150 -19.27 16.27 3.31
CA ARG A 150 -19.89 17.04 4.39
C ARG A 150 -19.28 18.45 4.55
N ILE A 151 -17.96 18.57 4.38
CA ILE A 151 -17.23 19.83 4.60
C ILE A 151 -17.29 20.75 3.38
N THR A 152 -17.20 20.17 2.18
CA THR A 152 -17.03 20.93 0.92
C THR A 152 -18.31 20.97 0.07
N GLY A 153 -19.25 20.05 0.30
CA GLY A 153 -20.41 19.83 -0.57
C GLY A 153 -20.09 19.09 -1.87
N LEU A 154 -18.83 18.70 -2.10
CA LEU A 154 -18.39 18.04 -3.33
C LEU A 154 -18.21 16.53 -3.10
N ARG A 155 -18.72 15.73 -4.04
CA ARG A 155 -18.52 14.28 -4.04
C ARG A 155 -17.48 13.89 -5.08
N LEU A 156 -16.24 13.67 -4.62
CA LEU A 156 -15.10 13.31 -5.48
C LEU A 156 -14.75 11.81 -5.45
N LEU A 157 -15.19 11.10 -4.40
CA LEU A 157 -14.94 9.68 -4.19
C LEU A 157 -16.26 8.96 -3.88
N GLY A 158 -16.43 7.74 -4.40
CA GLY A 158 -17.64 6.92 -4.23
C GLY A 158 -18.58 7.01 -5.44
N GLU A 159 -18.98 5.83 -5.94
CA GLU A 159 -19.57 5.53 -7.26
C GLU A 159 -20.48 6.58 -7.90
N ALA A 160 -20.29 6.74 -9.22
CA ALA A 160 -21.34 7.04 -10.19
C ALA A 160 -22.20 5.78 -10.41
#